data_AF-A0A2G9YHC8-F1
#
_entry.id   AF-A0A2G9YHC8-F1
#
_cell.length_a   1.000
_cell.length_b   1.000
_cell.length_c   1.000
_cell.angle_alpha   90.00
_cell.angle_beta   90.00
_cell.angle_gamma   90.00
#
_symmetry.space_group_name_H-M   'P 1'
#
loop_
_entity.id
_entity.type
_entity.pdbx_description
1 polymer ?
#
loop_
_entity_poly.entity_id
_entity_poly.type
_entity_poly.pdbx_seq_one_letter_code
_entity_poly.pdbx_strand_id
1 'polypeptide(L)'
;MKEKCYLFTLHRSEKEFKIISAILSRNPQEATSFFGGIFIPREGGICEVSTDPNELGICGTVKFVPEIFRELDETDRMLAGLCLKGNDVVYTRDGIALLSRRGETVELTLRKQNVFVPEFLI
;
A
#
# COMPACT_ATOMS: atom_id res chain seq x y z
N MET A 1 13.49 22.04 13.82
CA MET A 1 13.91 21.00 12.84
C MET A 1 12.70 20.68 11.99
N LYS A 2 12.78 20.80 10.65
CA LYS A 2 11.71 20.29 9.77
C LYS A 2 11.64 18.77 9.96
N GLU A 3 10.44 18.22 10.14
CA GLU A 3 10.25 16.78 10.25
C GLU A 3 10.62 16.11 8.91
N LYS A 4 11.44 15.05 8.96
CA LYS A 4 11.87 14.35 7.75
C LYS A 4 10.71 13.50 7.21
N CYS A 5 10.30 13.75 5.97
CA CYS A 5 9.41 12.87 5.22
C CYS A 5 10.21 11.86 4.40
N TYR A 6 9.65 10.66 4.24
CA TYR A 6 10.17 9.59 3.42
C TYR A 6 9.13 9.15 2.41
N LEU A 7 9.58 8.66 1.26
CA LEU A 7 8.70 8.07 0.27
C LEU A 7 8.43 6.61 0.65
N PHE A 8 7.17 6.28 0.87
CA PHE A 8 6.69 4.93 1.10
C PHE A 8 5.93 4.43 -0.13
N THR A 9 6.12 3.15 -0.47
CA THR A 9 5.56 2.52 -1.67
C THR A 9 4.92 1.19 -1.33
N LEU A 10 3.80 0.88 -1.98
CA LEU A 10 3.09 -0.39 -1.86
C LEU A 10 3.42 -1.33 -3.01
N HIS A 11 3.60 -2.60 -2.68
CA HIS A 11 3.93 -3.68 -3.60
C HIS A 11 3.07 -4.91 -3.28
N ARG A 12 2.76 -5.76 -4.27
CA ARG A 12 2.00 -7.00 -4.02
C ARG A 12 2.75 -8.00 -3.14
N SER A 13 4.07 -7.96 -3.18
CA SER A 13 4.93 -8.84 -2.39
C SER A 13 6.33 -8.26 -2.24
N GLU A 14 7.11 -8.86 -1.34
CA GLU A 14 8.54 -8.55 -1.13
C GLU A 14 9.43 -8.88 -2.33
N LYS A 15 8.93 -9.65 -3.30
CA LYS A 15 9.66 -10.02 -4.52
C LYS A 15 9.28 -9.16 -5.72
N GLU A 16 8.21 -8.38 -5.59
CA GLU A 16 7.74 -7.49 -6.64
C GLU A 16 8.22 -6.05 -6.39
N PHE A 17 8.64 -5.40 -7.47
CA PHE A 17 9.10 -4.00 -7.46
C PHE A 17 8.12 -3.04 -8.14
N LYS A 18 7.01 -3.57 -8.67
CA LYS A 18 5.95 -2.76 -9.27
C LYS A 18 5.23 -2.00 -8.18
N ILE A 19 5.35 -0.67 -8.23
CA ILE A 19 4.68 0.24 -7.31
C ILE A 19 3.19 0.27 -7.64
N ILE A 20 2.36 -0.09 -6.66
CA ILE A 20 0.90 0.04 -6.70
C ILE A 20 0.51 1.48 -6.39
N SER A 21 1.10 2.05 -5.34
CA SER A 21 0.89 3.43 -4.90
C SER A 21 2.08 3.91 -4.09
N ALA A 22 2.23 5.22 -3.97
CA ALA A 22 3.31 5.87 -3.26
C ALA A 22 2.82 7.08 -2.49
N ILE A 23 3.41 7.34 -1.31
CA ILE A 23 3.07 8.49 -0.48
C ILE A 23 4.29 9.02 0.28
N LEU A 24 4.32 10.34 0.50
CA LEU A 24 5.26 10.98 1.41
C LEU A 24 4.66 10.98 2.82
N SER A 25 5.42 10.49 3.78
CA SER A 25 4.98 10.40 5.17
C SER A 25 6.18 10.38 6.12
N ARG A 26 5.97 10.63 7.41
CA ARG A 26 7.05 10.69 8.41
C ARG A 26 7.43 9.31 8.90
N ASN A 27 6.50 8.36 8.91
CA ASN A 27 6.70 7.01 9.40
C ASN A 27 5.77 5.97 8.71
N PRO A 28 6.06 4.66 8.85
CA PRO A 28 5.27 3.60 8.22
C PRO A 28 3.80 3.56 8.64
N GLN A 29 3.51 3.84 9.91
CA GLN A 29 2.15 3.84 10.46
C GLN A 29 1.30 4.94 9.84
N GLU A 30 1.85 6.14 9.71
CA GLU A 30 1.20 7.27 9.07
C GLU A 30 1.00 7.01 7.57
N ALA A 31 2.01 6.49 6.87
CA ALA A 31 1.90 6.12 5.45
C ALA A 31 0.75 5.11 5.22
N THR A 32 0.68 4.09 6.07
CA THR A 32 -0.35 3.05 6.00
C THR A 32 -1.74 3.61 6.26
N SER A 33 -1.87 4.57 7.19
CA SER A 33 -3.14 5.23 7.51
C SER A 33 -3.69 6.01 6.31
N PHE A 34 -2.82 6.67 5.55
CA PHE A 34 -3.22 7.33 4.31
C PHE A 34 -3.70 6.34 3.24
N PHE A 35 -3.03 5.19 3.12
CA PHE A 35 -3.48 4.11 2.25
C PHE A 35 -4.77 3.43 2.73
N GLY A 36 -5.26 3.74 3.93
CA GLY A 36 -6.47 3.17 4.52
C GLY A 36 -6.34 1.73 5.00
N GLY A 37 -5.10 1.23 5.17
CA GLY A 37 -4.84 -0.09 5.74
C GLY A 37 -4.36 -0.03 7.19
N ILE A 38 -4.02 -1.20 7.72
CA ILE A 38 -3.43 -1.40 9.06
C ILE A 38 -1.97 -1.81 8.89
N PHE A 39 -1.06 -1.14 9.59
CA PHE A 39 0.35 -1.46 9.52
C PHE A 39 0.69 -2.64 10.42
N ILE A 40 1.36 -3.64 9.84
CA ILE A 40 1.91 -4.80 10.54
C ILE A 40 3.43 -4.76 10.37
N PRO A 41 4.21 -4.51 11.42
CA PRO A 41 5.66 -4.49 11.33
C PRO A 41 6.20 -5.89 10.99
N ARG A 42 7.29 -5.94 10.20
CA ARG A 42 8.03 -7.18 9.94
C ARG A 42 8.80 -7.61 11.19
N GLU A 43 8.99 -8.91 11.37
CA GLU A 43 9.99 -9.42 12.31
C GLU A 43 11.40 -8.92 11.93
N GLY A 44 12.13 -8.34 12.88
CA GLY A 44 13.46 -7.76 12.65
C GLY A 44 13.53 -6.24 12.64
N GLY A 45 12.41 -5.52 12.65
CA GLY A 45 12.37 -4.06 12.88
C GLY A 45 12.08 -3.19 11.66
N ILE A 46 12.31 -1.88 11.81
CA ILE A 46 11.78 -0.82 10.91
C ILE A 46 12.78 -0.50 9.78
N CYS A 47 12.29 -0.55 8.53
CA CYS A 47 12.76 0.11 7.29
C CYS A 47 14.21 0.64 7.24
N GLU A 48 15.21 -0.19 7.54
CA GLU A 48 16.61 0.23 7.52
C GLU A 48 17.35 -0.28 6.27
N VAL A 49 18.60 0.17 6.14
CA VAL A 49 19.51 -0.25 5.07
C VAL A 49 19.86 -1.71 5.30
N SER A 50 19.47 -2.57 4.36
CA SER A 50 19.92 -3.97 4.32
C SER A 50 21.05 -4.13 3.33
N THR A 51 22.00 -5.01 3.63
CA THR A 51 23.02 -5.48 2.68
C THR A 51 22.46 -6.49 1.68
N ASP A 52 21.29 -7.07 1.96
CA ASP A 52 20.54 -7.88 0.99
C ASP A 52 19.66 -6.95 0.13
N PRO A 53 19.90 -6.87 -1.19
CA PRO A 53 19.10 -6.03 -2.07
C PRO A 53 17.62 -6.44 -2.14
N ASN A 54 17.28 -7.69 -1.81
CA ASN A 54 15.89 -8.15 -1.79
C ASN A 54 15.13 -7.64 -0.57
N GLU A 55 15.84 -7.35 0.53
CA GLU A 55 15.25 -6.86 1.78
C GLU A 55 15.29 -5.33 1.91
N LEU A 56 15.91 -4.65 0.95
CA LEU A 56 16.20 -3.24 1.05
C LEU A 56 14.92 -2.40 1.16
N GLY A 57 14.83 -1.63 2.24
CA GLY A 57 13.73 -0.70 2.51
C GLY A 57 12.41 -1.36 2.89
N ILE A 58 12.34 -2.69 3.08
CA ILE A 58 11.10 -3.35 3.52
C ILE A 58 10.77 -2.93 4.95
N CYS A 59 9.54 -2.45 5.14
CA CYS A 59 9.04 -1.95 6.41
C CYS A 59 8.16 -2.97 7.15
N GLY A 60 7.40 -3.75 6.38
CA GLY A 60 6.33 -4.59 6.89
C GLY A 60 5.19 -4.68 5.88
N THR A 61 4.02 -5.01 6.41
CA THR A 61 2.82 -5.30 5.63
C THR A 61 1.74 -4.26 5.91
N VAL A 62 1.05 -3.84 4.85
CA VAL A 62 -0.21 -3.11 4.95
C VAL A 62 -1.35 -4.09 4.75
N LYS A 63 -2.16 -4.25 5.79
CA LYS A 63 -3.33 -5.12 5.82
C LYS A 63 -4.59 -4.32 5.52
N PHE A 64 -5.31 -4.69 4.48
CA PHE A 64 -6.60 -4.14 4.10
C PHE A 64 -7.68 -5.10 4.58
N VAL A 65 -8.45 -4.67 5.59
CA VAL A 65 -9.49 -5.51 6.22
C VAL A 65 -10.70 -5.65 5.28
N PRO A 66 -11.47 -6.76 5.34
CA PRO A 66 -12.58 -6.97 4.42
C PRO A 66 -13.64 -5.86 4.41
N GLU A 67 -13.86 -5.20 5.54
CA GLU A 67 -14.92 -4.22 5.78
C GLU A 67 -14.73 -2.92 5.00
N ILE A 68 -13.51 -2.62 4.54
CA ILE A 68 -13.23 -1.43 3.73
C ILE A 68 -13.44 -1.67 2.23
N PHE A 69 -13.70 -2.91 1.81
CA PHE A 69 -14.01 -3.22 0.43
C PHE A 69 -15.52 -3.06 0.17
N ARG A 70 -15.85 -2.47 -0.97
CA ARG A 70 -17.22 -2.28 -1.44
C ARG A 70 -17.54 -3.19 -2.62
N GLU A 71 -18.81 -3.48 -2.80
CA GLU A 71 -19.28 -3.98 -4.10
C GLU A 71 -19.26 -2.82 -5.11
N LEU A 72 -18.86 -3.11 -6.35
CA LEU A 72 -19.21 -2.23 -7.47
C LEU A 72 -20.66 -2.50 -7.85
N ASP A 73 -21.44 -1.44 -7.98
CA ASP A 73 -22.76 -1.52 -8.60
C ASP A 73 -22.64 -1.88 -10.10
N GLU A 74 -23.74 -2.25 -10.73
CA GLU A 74 -23.74 -2.67 -12.14
C GLU A 74 -23.28 -1.56 -13.09
N THR A 75 -23.52 -0.29 -12.73
CA THR A 75 -23.14 0.87 -13.55
C THR A 75 -21.63 1.04 -13.54
N ASP A 76 -21.02 1.01 -12.36
CA ASP A 76 -19.57 1.05 -12.15
C ASP A 76 -18.87 -0.09 -12.90
N ARG A 77 -19.42 -1.31 -12.85
CA ARG A 77 -18.87 -2.48 -13.57
C ARG A 77 -18.91 -2.28 -15.08
N MET A 78 -20.03 -1.79 -15.61
CA MET A 78 -20.22 -1.56 -17.03
C MET A 78 -19.29 -0.46 -17.55
N LEU A 79 -19.16 0.65 -16.81
CA LEU A 79 -18.27 1.76 -17.17
C LEU A 79 -16.79 1.38 -17.12
N ALA A 80 -16.39 0.55 -16.16
CA ALA A 80 -15.01 0.08 -16.04
C ALA A 80 -14.66 -1.09 -16.98
N GLY A 81 -15.65 -1.67 -17.68
CA GLY A 81 -15.46 -2.88 -18.48
C GLY A 81 -15.02 -4.10 -17.66
N LEU A 82 -15.34 -4.11 -16.36
CA LEU A 82 -14.89 -5.13 -15.42
C LEU A 82 -15.93 -6.25 -15.27
N CYS A 83 -15.58 -7.46 -15.72
CA CYS A 83 -16.33 -8.66 -15.41
C CYS A 83 -15.94 -9.18 -14.02
N LEU A 84 -16.53 -8.60 -12.97
CA LEU A 84 -16.39 -9.10 -11.61
C LEU A 84 -17.23 -10.36 -11.39
N LYS A 85 -16.68 -11.37 -10.71
CA LYS A 85 -17.46 -12.52 -10.24
C LYS A 85 -18.38 -12.06 -9.09
N GLY A 86 -19.48 -12.78 -8.86
CA GLY A 86 -20.52 -12.37 -7.90
C GLY A 86 -20.04 -12.09 -6.46
N ASN A 87 -18.88 -12.63 -6.06
CA ASN A 87 -18.30 -12.43 -4.73
C ASN A 87 -17.09 -11.48 -4.71
N ASP A 88 -16.76 -10.84 -5.83
CA ASP A 88 -15.62 -9.93 -5.90
C ASP A 88 -16.01 -8.55 -5.33
N VAL A 89 -15.11 -7.98 -4.54
CA VAL A 89 -15.23 -6.67 -3.90
C VAL A 89 -13.98 -5.84 -4.19
N VAL A 90 -14.13 -4.53 -4.17
CA VAL A 90 -13.04 -3.61 -4.54
C VAL A 90 -12.77 -2.57 -3.48
N TYR A 91 -11.51 -2.16 -3.42
CA TYR A 91 -11.07 -1.01 -2.65
C TYR A 91 -10.50 0.02 -3.61
N THR A 92 -11.08 1.21 -3.62
CA THR A 92 -10.63 2.34 -4.45
C THR A 92 -10.44 3.58 -3.59
N ARG A 93 -9.20 4.04 -3.43
CA ARG A 93 -8.89 5.26 -2.67
C ARG A 93 -7.54 5.81 -3.09
N ASP A 94 -7.44 7.13 -3.29
CA ASP A 94 -6.17 7.85 -3.46
C ASP A 94 -5.20 7.17 -4.46
N GLY A 95 -5.73 6.76 -5.62
CA GLY A 95 -4.97 6.10 -6.70
C GLY A 95 -4.70 4.60 -6.49
N ILE A 96 -5.14 4.02 -5.37
CA ILE A 96 -5.11 2.58 -5.14
C ILE A 96 -6.40 1.96 -5.68
N ALA A 97 -6.26 0.87 -6.45
CA ALA A 97 -7.34 -0.01 -6.84
C ALA A 97 -6.96 -1.47 -6.51
N LEU A 98 -7.65 -2.05 -5.53
CA LEU A 98 -7.48 -3.46 -5.14
C LEU A 98 -8.76 -4.24 -5.42
N LEU A 99 -8.57 -5.49 -5.82
CA LEU A 99 -9.62 -6.49 -5.99
C LEU A 99 -9.40 -7.58 -4.95
N SER A 100 -10.47 -7.98 -4.27
CA SER A 100 -10.49 -9.07 -3.29
C SER A 100 -11.78 -9.87 -3.43
N ARG A 101 -11.86 -11.04 -2.81
CA ARG A 101 -13.16 -11.70 -2.61
C ARG A 101 -13.76 -11.25 -1.29
N ARG A 102 -15.09 -11.26 -1.20
CA ARG A 102 -15.82 -10.92 0.02
C ARG A 102 -15.32 -11.77 1.20
N GLY A 103 -14.91 -11.09 2.26
CA GLY A 103 -14.37 -11.71 3.48
C GLY A 103 -12.85 -11.96 3.45
N GLU A 104 -12.18 -11.78 2.32
CA GLU A 104 -10.73 -11.93 2.22
C GLU A 104 -10.01 -10.63 2.56
N THR A 105 -8.95 -10.77 3.36
CA THR A 105 -7.98 -9.70 3.62
C THR A 105 -7.02 -9.58 2.44
N VAL A 106 -6.65 -8.37 2.05
CA VAL A 106 -5.53 -8.13 1.13
C VAL A 106 -4.33 -7.61 1.91
N GLU A 107 -3.17 -8.20 1.66
CA GLU A 107 -1.90 -7.81 2.28
C GLU A 107 -0.94 -7.33 1.19
N LEU A 108 -0.33 -6.16 1.42
CA LEU A 108 0.65 -5.56 0.52
C LEU A 108 1.94 -5.27 1.29
N THR A 109 3.08 -5.38 0.63
CA THR A 109 4.38 -5.02 1.21
C THR A 109 4.58 -3.51 1.17
N LEU A 110 4.92 -2.92 2.30
CA LEU A 110 5.33 -1.53 2.42
C LEU A 110 6.86 -1.44 2.31
N ARG A 111 7.34 -0.58 1.41
CA ARG A 111 8.76 -0.24 1.31
C ARG A 111 9.01 1.26 1.45
N LYS A 112 10.05 1.61 2.20
CA LYS A 112 10.66 2.94 2.22
C LYS A 112 11.68 3.05 1.09
N GLN A 113 11.53 4.09 0.26
CA GLN A 113 12.47 4.41 -0.81
C GLN A 113 13.47 5.46 -0.32
N ASN A 114 14.74 5.23 -0.64
CA ASN A 114 15.81 6.19 -0.40
C ASN A 114 15.86 7.18 -1.57
N VAL A 115 14.88 8.08 -1.63
CA VAL A 115 14.84 9.18 -2.59
C VAL A 115 15.21 10.48 -1.92
N PHE A 116 15.98 11.31 -2.63
CA PHE A 116 16.21 12.68 -2.22
C PHE A 116 14.94 13.48 -2.55
N VAL A 117 14.17 13.86 -1.52
CA VAL A 117 13.02 14.74 -1.66
C VAL A 117 13.50 16.17 -1.41
N PRO A 118 13.48 17.07 -2.40
CA PRO A 118 13.86 18.47 -2.21
C PRO A 118 12.99 19.15 -1.14
N GLU A 119 13.60 20.02 -0.34
CA GLU A 119 12.94 20.65 0.82
C GLU A 119 11.72 21.52 0.49
N PHE A 120 11.50 21.89 -0.77
CA PHE A 120 10.35 22.70 -1.20
C PHE A 120 9.10 21.86 -1.51
N LEU A 121 9.21 20.52 -1.51
CA LEU A 121 8.08 19.60 -1.69
C LEU A 121 7.52 19.07 -0.36
N ILE A 122 8.14 19.43 0.76
CA ILE A 122 7.81 18.96 2.12
C ILE A 122 7.18 20.09 2.92
#